data_AF-A0A9D7Q2G9-F1
#
_entry.id   AF-A0A9D7Q2G9-F1
#
_cell.length_a   1.000
_cell.length_b   1.000
_cell.length_c   1.000
_cell.angle_alpha   90.00
_cell.angle_beta   90.00
_cell.angle_gamma   90.00
#
_symmetry.space_group_name_H-M   'P 1'
#
loop_
_entity.id
_entity.type
_entity.pdbx_description
1 polymer ?
#
loop_
_entity_poly.entity_id
_entity_poly.type
_entity_poly.pdbx_seq_one_letter_code
_entity_poly.pdbx_strand_id
1 'polypeptide(L)'
;MQTVAENILNVTLLEPRQKHPTIFARFDELNEGESLIIHNDHDPKPLYYQLLGERGNIFTWEYLENGPSAWKIKISKRIIGESEETIGQMAVGDLRKAEVFKKYGIDFCCGGKKTLKEVCKEKGLDLIKIEQELQQADKAPAGRPLPYNDWNPDFLADYIVNNHHSYVKKSLPELMGYSTKVASVHGGNHPELLQIRNLVKGINDELISHMEKEERVLFPYIKELVKADKDTKIPQASHFGTVQNPINMMEMEHEQVGVDMEEIRSLSSNYTLPEDACASYSLLFKMLEEFESDLFIHIHLENNILFPKALEIEKKLN
;
A
#
# COMPACT_ATOMS: atom_id res chain seq x y z
N MET A 1 15.15 18.10 31.97
CA MET A 1 14.39 16.92 31.53
C MET A 1 12.94 17.15 31.89
N GLN A 2 12.17 17.77 30.98
CA GLN A 2 10.73 17.93 31.13
C GLN A 2 10.13 16.60 30.71
N THR A 3 9.66 15.80 31.67
CA THR A 3 8.84 14.63 31.37
C THR A 3 7.56 15.15 30.70
N VAL A 4 7.48 15.02 29.38
CA VAL A 4 6.23 15.24 28.64
C VAL A 4 5.23 14.29 29.27
N ALA A 5 4.20 14.83 29.94
CA ALA A 5 3.10 14.01 30.42
C ALA A 5 2.59 13.22 29.23
N GLU A 6 2.55 11.89 29.31
CA GLU A 6 2.18 11.06 28.17
C GLU A 6 0.78 11.50 27.68
N ASN A 7 0.73 12.11 26.50
CA ASN A 7 -0.51 12.56 25.88
C ASN A 7 -1.25 11.31 25.40
N ILE A 8 -2.03 10.69 26.30
CA ILE A 8 -2.75 9.44 26.04
C ILE A 8 -4.24 9.75 25.83
N LEU A 9 -4.83 9.14 24.81
CA LEU A 9 -6.26 9.16 24.51
C LEU A 9 -6.80 7.74 24.47
N ASN A 10 -7.71 7.40 25.39
CA ASN A 10 -8.44 6.14 25.31
C ASN A 10 -9.65 6.31 24.38
N VAL A 11 -9.51 5.81 23.15
CA VAL A 11 -10.49 5.96 22.07
C VAL A 11 -11.74 5.13 22.32
N THR A 12 -11.63 4.05 23.12
CA THR A 12 -12.77 3.17 23.46
C THR A 12 -13.84 3.86 24.31
N LEU A 13 -13.50 4.99 24.95
CA LEU A 13 -14.43 5.79 25.76
C LEU A 13 -15.19 6.84 24.95
N LEU A 14 -14.86 7.01 23.66
CA LEU A 14 -15.50 8.00 22.79
C LEU A 14 -16.63 7.36 21.99
N GLU A 15 -17.69 8.14 21.77
CA GLU A 15 -18.75 7.78 20.81
C GLU A 15 -18.16 7.52 19.42
N PRO A 16 -18.61 6.49 18.67
CA PRO A 16 -18.02 6.10 17.38
C PRO A 16 -17.83 7.27 16.40
N ARG A 17 -18.84 8.13 16.28
CA ARG A 17 -18.82 9.33 15.42
C ARG A 17 -17.83 10.42 15.85
N GLN A 18 -17.34 10.37 17.10
CA GLN A 18 -16.42 11.35 17.66
C GLN A 18 -14.97 10.84 17.73
N LYS A 19 -14.73 9.53 17.52
CA LYS A 19 -13.39 8.92 17.59
C LYS A 19 -12.39 9.64 16.68
N HIS A 20 -12.59 9.57 15.36
CA HIS A 20 -11.64 10.15 14.39
C HIS A 20 -11.52 11.68 14.53
N PRO A 21 -12.62 12.46 14.60
CA PRO A 21 -12.51 13.92 14.78
C PRO A 21 -11.72 14.34 16.02
N THR A 22 -11.87 13.61 17.13
CA THR A 22 -11.13 13.91 18.37
C THR A 22 -9.65 13.59 18.24
N ILE A 23 -9.32 12.47 17.59
CA ILE A 23 -7.92 12.08 17.34
C ILE A 23 -7.24 13.11 16.45
N PHE A 24 -7.91 13.56 15.38
CA PHE A 24 -7.37 14.54 14.44
C PHE A 24 -7.16 15.89 15.10
N ALA A 25 -8.14 16.39 15.86
CA ALA A 25 -7.99 17.63 16.61
C ALA A 25 -6.80 17.58 17.57
N ARG A 26 -6.63 16.47 18.32
CA ARG A 26 -5.48 16.30 19.22
C ARG A 26 -4.15 16.16 18.50
N PHE A 27 -4.13 15.52 17.33
CA PHE A 27 -2.94 15.45 16.50
C PHE A 27 -2.55 16.83 15.95
N ASP A 28 -3.54 17.63 15.54
CA ASP A 28 -3.33 18.98 15.00
C ASP A 28 -2.72 19.90 16.06
N GLU A 29 -3.06 19.72 17.34
CA GLU A 29 -2.48 20.45 18.49
C GLU A 29 -1.02 20.12 18.81
N LEU A 30 -0.47 19.00 18.30
CA LEU A 30 0.92 18.61 18.58
C LEU A 30 1.92 19.58 17.95
N ASN A 31 3.00 19.90 18.66
CA ASN A 31 4.20 20.49 18.06
C ASN A 31 5.04 19.41 17.35
N GLU A 32 6.00 19.83 16.55
CA GLU A 32 6.96 18.92 15.92
C GLU A 32 7.72 18.08 16.97
N GLY A 33 7.86 16.78 16.71
CA GLY A 33 8.49 15.83 17.62
C GLY A 33 7.61 15.39 18.80
N GLU A 34 6.46 16.03 19.03
CA GLU A 34 5.51 15.58 20.05
C GLU A 34 4.68 14.38 19.56
N SER A 35 4.14 13.63 20.53
CA SER A 35 3.40 12.40 20.27
C SER A 35 2.06 12.36 21.00
N LEU A 36 1.09 11.71 20.38
CA LEU A 36 -0.19 11.28 20.94
C LEU A 36 -0.21 9.75 20.97
N ILE A 37 -0.52 9.15 22.12
CA ILE A 37 -0.75 7.71 22.24
C ILE A 37 -2.25 7.45 22.25
N ILE A 38 -2.74 6.61 21.34
CA ILE A 38 -4.14 6.17 21.31
C ILE A 38 -4.25 4.73 21.80
N HIS A 39 -5.28 4.46 22.61
CA HIS A 39 -5.67 3.10 22.99
C HIS A 39 -6.99 2.75 22.31
N ASN A 40 -7.03 1.62 21.60
CA ASN A 40 -8.19 1.15 20.86
C ASN A 40 -8.47 -0.34 21.13
N ASP A 41 -9.67 -0.79 20.81
CA ASP A 41 -10.15 -2.17 20.96
C ASP A 41 -9.99 -3.02 19.68
N HIS A 42 -9.58 -2.40 18.57
CA HIS A 42 -9.27 -3.04 17.30
C HIS A 42 -8.10 -2.32 16.61
N ASP A 43 -7.53 -2.93 15.57
CA ASP A 43 -6.46 -2.31 14.77
C ASP A 43 -6.96 -0.99 14.15
N PRO A 44 -6.39 0.17 14.51
CA PRO A 44 -6.78 1.46 13.95
C PRO A 44 -6.13 1.72 12.57
N LYS A 45 -5.85 0.68 11.79
CA LYS A 45 -5.30 0.79 10.44
C LYS A 45 -6.12 1.72 9.51
N PRO A 46 -7.47 1.70 9.49
CA PRO A 46 -8.25 2.66 8.69
C PRO A 46 -8.03 4.13 9.11
N LEU A 47 -7.81 4.37 10.41
CA LEU A 47 -7.52 5.71 10.94
C LEU A 47 -6.16 6.22 10.46
N TYR A 48 -5.16 5.35 10.32
CA TYR A 48 -3.86 5.71 9.74
C TYR A 48 -4.02 6.29 8.34
N TYR A 49 -4.74 5.60 7.45
CA TYR A 49 -4.96 6.05 6.07
C TYR A 49 -5.78 7.33 6.01
N GLN A 50 -6.82 7.45 6.85
CA GLN A 50 -7.59 8.69 6.89
C GLN A 50 -6.72 9.88 7.35
N LEU A 51 -5.89 9.69 8.38
CA LEU A 51 -4.98 10.75 8.84
C LEU A 51 -3.94 11.09 7.76
N LEU A 52 -3.40 10.08 7.08
CA LEU A 52 -2.46 10.25 5.97
C LEU A 52 -3.10 11.02 4.80
N GLY A 53 -4.33 10.66 4.40
CA GLY A 53 -5.04 11.33 3.32
C GLY A 53 -5.42 12.77 3.63
N GLU A 54 -5.74 13.09 4.90
CA GLU A 54 -6.14 14.45 5.27
C GLU A 54 -4.97 15.37 5.69
N ARG A 55 -3.87 14.82 6.23
CA ARG A 55 -2.74 15.62 6.76
C ARG A 55 -1.43 15.39 6.00
N GLY A 56 -1.39 14.42 5.10
CA GLY A 56 -0.17 14.01 4.41
C GLY A 56 0.80 13.24 5.31
N ASN A 57 1.97 12.91 4.76
CA ASN A 57 3.02 12.14 5.46
C ASN A 57 3.81 13.00 6.47
N ILE A 58 3.12 13.68 7.38
CA ILE A 58 3.72 14.56 8.39
C ILE A 58 3.82 13.91 9.77
N PHE A 59 3.60 12.61 9.86
CA PHE A 59 3.63 11.87 11.12
C PHE A 59 4.27 10.49 10.96
N THR A 60 4.64 9.91 12.10
CA THR A 60 5.02 8.50 12.23
C THR A 60 3.96 7.73 13.00
N TRP A 61 3.87 6.44 12.74
CA TRP A 61 2.89 5.54 13.32
C TRP A 61 3.58 4.32 13.90
N GLU A 62 3.60 4.20 15.22
CA GLU A 62 4.29 3.12 15.93
C GLU A 62 3.31 2.30 16.78
N TYR A 63 3.22 1.00 16.51
CA TYR A 63 2.51 0.07 17.38
C TYR A 63 3.34 -0.19 18.64
N LEU A 64 2.84 0.29 19.79
CA LEU A 64 3.36 -0.04 21.12
C LEU A 64 2.77 -1.36 21.64
N GLU A 65 1.56 -1.71 21.19
CA GLU A 65 0.89 -2.98 21.47
C GLU A 65 0.04 -3.36 20.26
N ASN A 66 0.24 -4.58 19.74
CA ASN A 66 -0.32 -5.06 18.48
C ASN A 66 -1.21 -6.29 18.73
N GLY A 67 -2.36 -6.07 19.38
CA GLY A 67 -3.45 -7.03 19.49
C GLY A 67 -3.13 -8.37 20.18
N PRO A 68 -4.08 -9.32 20.18
CA PRO A 68 -5.48 -9.15 19.79
C PRO A 68 -6.34 -8.45 20.88
N SER A 69 -5.84 -8.37 22.12
CA SER A 69 -6.62 -7.91 23.28
C SER A 69 -6.66 -6.39 23.45
N ALA A 70 -5.63 -5.68 22.98
CA ALA A 70 -5.55 -4.23 23.03
C ALA A 70 -4.60 -3.72 21.94
N TRP A 71 -4.87 -2.49 21.48
CA TRP A 71 -4.09 -1.82 20.46
C TRP A 71 -3.63 -0.48 21.00
N LYS A 72 -2.31 -0.28 21.08
CA LYS A 72 -1.71 0.99 21.52
C LYS A 72 -0.82 1.53 20.41
N ILE A 73 -1.16 2.71 19.91
CA ILE A 73 -0.45 3.34 18.80
C ILE A 73 0.09 4.67 19.29
N LYS A 74 1.37 4.93 19.01
CA LYS A 74 2.01 6.22 19.18
C LYS A 74 2.08 6.92 17.83
N ILE A 75 1.37 8.04 17.72
CA ILE A 75 1.36 8.94 16.57
C ILE A 75 2.29 10.10 16.90
N SER A 76 3.35 10.33 16.13
CA SER A 76 4.29 11.45 16.39
C SER A 76 4.36 12.39 15.20
N LYS A 77 4.30 13.71 15.43
CA LYS A 77 4.45 14.70 14.35
C LYS A 77 5.93 14.76 13.93
N ARG A 78 6.22 14.61 12.64
CA ARG A 78 7.59 14.65 12.09
C ARG A 78 8.19 16.04 12.30
N ILE A 79 9.51 16.10 12.45
CA ILE A 79 10.27 17.36 12.53
C ILE A 79 10.54 17.86 11.10
N ILE A 80 10.21 19.12 10.82
CA ILE A 80 10.39 19.70 9.49
C ILE A 80 11.89 19.86 9.22
N GLY A 81 12.39 19.23 8.15
CA GLY A 81 13.80 19.28 7.74
C GLY A 81 14.59 17.97 7.91
N GLU A 82 14.06 17.01 8.68
CA GLU A 82 14.59 15.62 8.78
C GLU A 82 13.85 14.66 7.84
N SER A 83 13.64 15.04 6.58
CA SER A 83 13.01 14.14 5.62
C SER A 83 14.04 13.14 5.09
N GLU A 84 14.04 11.93 5.65
CA GLU A 84 14.73 10.78 5.06
C GLU A 84 13.98 10.30 3.79
N GLU A 85 14.69 9.62 2.89
CA GLU A 85 14.09 8.96 1.74
C GLU A 85 13.15 7.83 2.22
N THR A 86 11.94 7.79 1.68
CA THR A 86 10.95 6.76 1.97
C THR A 86 11.19 5.50 1.14
N ILE A 87 10.76 4.34 1.61
CA ILE A 87 10.92 3.08 0.86
C ILE A 87 10.20 3.11 -0.50
N GLY A 88 9.11 3.86 -0.62
CA GLY A 88 8.44 4.14 -1.88
C GLY A 88 9.35 4.92 -2.82
N GLN A 89 9.96 6.02 -2.36
CA GLN A 89 10.92 6.78 -3.18
C GLN A 89 12.12 5.93 -3.61
N MET A 90 12.64 5.09 -2.71
CA MET A 90 13.72 4.15 -3.03
C MET A 90 13.31 3.19 -4.17
N ALA A 91 12.09 2.65 -4.12
CA ALA A 91 11.56 1.75 -5.15
C ALA A 91 11.26 2.48 -6.48
N VAL A 92 10.79 3.74 -6.43
CA VAL A 92 10.60 4.58 -7.63
C VAL A 92 11.94 4.82 -8.32
N GLY A 93 13.00 5.07 -7.55
CA GLY A 93 14.35 5.31 -8.08
C GLY A 93 14.98 4.06 -8.71
N ASP A 94 14.63 2.86 -8.23
CA ASP A 94 15.14 1.60 -8.74
C ASP A 94 14.29 0.39 -8.32
N LEU A 95 13.57 -0.22 -9.27
CA LEU A 95 12.76 -1.43 -9.02
C LEU A 95 13.59 -2.63 -8.51
N ARG A 96 14.92 -2.67 -8.68
CA ARG A 96 15.73 -3.73 -8.05
C ARG A 96 15.66 -3.68 -6.52
N LYS A 97 15.42 -2.49 -5.95
CA LYS A 97 15.20 -2.32 -4.51
C LYS A 97 13.86 -2.91 -4.08
N ALA A 98 12.85 -2.92 -4.96
CA ALA A 98 11.58 -3.59 -4.70
C ALA A 98 11.76 -5.10 -4.45
N GLU A 99 12.66 -5.76 -5.17
CA GLU A 99 12.99 -7.18 -4.93
C GLU A 99 13.63 -7.40 -3.55
N VAL A 100 14.48 -6.48 -3.10
CA VAL A 100 15.03 -6.52 -1.73
C VAL A 100 13.92 -6.34 -0.71
N PHE A 101 13.02 -5.37 -0.91
CA PHE A 101 11.88 -5.16 -0.02
C PHE A 101 10.98 -6.39 0.05
N LYS A 102 10.63 -6.97 -1.10
CA LYS A 102 9.83 -8.20 -1.21
C LYS A 102 10.47 -9.37 -0.46
N LYS A 103 11.79 -9.55 -0.57
CA LYS A 103 12.54 -10.59 0.17
C LYS A 103 12.36 -10.48 1.68
N TYR A 104 12.23 -9.26 2.21
CA TYR A 104 12.07 -8.99 3.64
C TYR A 104 10.61 -8.75 4.05
N GLY A 105 9.64 -8.95 3.15
CA GLY A 105 8.23 -8.64 3.41
C GLY A 105 7.99 -7.16 3.71
N ILE A 106 8.80 -6.26 3.16
CA ILE A 106 8.65 -4.80 3.30
C ILE A 106 7.66 -4.32 2.26
N ASP A 107 6.56 -3.74 2.72
CA ASP A 107 5.51 -3.17 1.89
C ASP A 107 5.92 -1.77 1.39
N PHE A 108 6.50 -1.72 0.19
CA PHE A 108 6.93 -0.50 -0.46
C PHE A 108 5.84 0.14 -1.36
N CYS A 109 4.72 -0.55 -1.57
CA CYS A 109 3.64 -0.08 -2.43
C CYS A 109 2.61 0.73 -1.64
N CYS A 110 1.97 0.15 -0.62
CA CYS A 110 0.99 0.83 0.24
C CYS A 110 1.68 1.54 1.42
N GLY A 111 2.58 0.84 2.10
CA GLY A 111 3.45 1.36 3.15
C GLY A 111 4.58 2.28 2.68
N GLY A 112 4.62 2.61 1.39
CA GLY A 112 5.69 3.34 0.70
C GLY A 112 6.09 4.69 1.31
N LYS A 113 5.24 5.29 2.15
CA LYS A 113 5.50 6.57 2.83
C LYS A 113 6.38 6.45 4.07
N LYS A 114 6.63 5.25 4.58
CA LYS A 114 7.53 5.00 5.72
C LYS A 114 8.99 5.02 5.27
N THR A 115 9.90 5.38 6.17
CA THR A 115 11.35 5.26 5.94
C THR A 115 11.81 3.82 6.17
N LEU A 116 12.97 3.44 5.63
CA LEU A 116 13.52 2.11 5.85
C LEU A 116 13.73 1.83 7.35
N LYS A 117 14.20 2.83 8.10
CA LYS A 117 14.41 2.75 9.54
C LYS A 117 13.10 2.50 10.31
N GLU A 118 12.03 3.17 9.91
CA GLU A 118 10.70 2.97 10.51
C GLU A 118 10.23 1.54 10.31
N VAL A 119 10.29 1.02 9.08
CA VAL A 119 9.83 -0.35 8.78
C VAL A 119 10.72 -1.41 9.42
N CYS A 120 12.04 -1.22 9.43
CA CYS A 120 12.96 -2.15 10.08
C CYS A 120 12.69 -2.23 11.59
N LYS A 121 12.42 -1.09 12.25
CA LYS A 121 12.05 -1.08 13.67
C LYS A 121 10.73 -1.82 13.90
N GLU A 122 9.72 -1.57 13.07
CA GLU A 122 8.38 -2.19 13.18
C GLU A 122 8.42 -3.71 12.97
N LYS A 123 9.13 -4.19 11.95
CA LYS A 123 9.22 -5.62 11.61
C LYS A 123 10.37 -6.35 12.34
N GLY A 124 11.14 -5.66 13.19
CA GLY A 124 12.29 -6.24 13.88
C GLY A 124 13.43 -6.69 12.94
N LEU A 125 13.60 -6.00 11.82
CA LEU A 125 14.60 -6.30 10.80
C LEU A 125 15.93 -5.57 11.08
N ASP A 126 17.03 -6.18 10.64
CA ASP A 126 18.36 -5.58 10.71
C ASP A 126 18.53 -4.51 9.61
N LEU A 127 18.46 -3.25 10.02
CA LEU A 127 18.62 -2.08 9.14
C LEU A 127 19.95 -2.12 8.37
N ILE A 128 21.06 -2.43 9.04
CA ILE A 128 22.40 -2.39 8.43
C ILE A 128 22.49 -3.45 7.33
N LYS A 129 21.96 -4.65 7.61
CA LYS A 129 21.93 -5.74 6.64
C LYS A 129 21.12 -5.37 5.39
N ILE A 130 19.95 -4.76 5.56
CA ILE A 130 19.09 -4.40 4.43
C ILE A 130 19.71 -3.25 3.62
N GLU A 131 20.28 -2.24 4.26
CA GLU A 131 21.02 -1.17 3.59
C GLU A 131 22.16 -1.72 2.72
N GLN A 132 22.90 -2.70 3.22
CA GLN A 132 23.96 -3.37 2.46
C GLN A 132 23.43 -4.13 1.24
N GLU A 133 22.28 -4.79 1.34
CA GLU A 133 21.66 -5.48 0.21
C GLU A 133 21.12 -4.49 -0.84
N LEU A 134 20.51 -3.38 -0.41
CA LEU A 134 20.05 -2.31 -1.30
C LEU A 134 21.22 -1.69 -2.09
N GLN A 135 22.35 -1.42 -1.41
CA GLN A 135 23.57 -0.93 -2.06
C GLN A 135 24.20 -1.94 -3.04
N GLN A 136 24.01 -3.24 -2.81
CA GLN A 136 24.45 -4.28 -3.73
C GLN A 136 23.55 -4.37 -4.96
N ALA A 137 22.23 -4.23 -4.78
CA ALA A 137 21.26 -4.19 -5.87
C ALA A 137 21.58 -3.05 -6.86
N ASP A 138 22.00 -1.88 -6.36
CA ASP A 138 22.41 -0.75 -7.20
C ASP A 138 23.52 -1.10 -8.22
N LYS A 139 24.44 -2.00 -7.83
CA LYS A 139 25.64 -2.37 -8.61
C LYS A 139 25.40 -3.50 -9.61
N ALA A 140 24.26 -4.18 -9.54
CA ALA A 140 23.96 -5.28 -10.45
C ALA A 140 23.78 -4.76 -11.89
N PRO A 141 24.39 -5.37 -12.92
CA PRO A 141 24.14 -4.97 -14.29
C PRO A 141 22.67 -5.21 -14.63
N ALA A 142 21.94 -4.14 -14.93
CA ALA A 142 20.54 -4.19 -15.30
C ALA A 142 20.34 -3.55 -16.67
N GLY A 143 19.26 -3.96 -17.35
CA GLY A 143 18.70 -3.17 -18.43
C GLY A 143 18.36 -1.77 -17.94
N ARG A 144 18.27 -0.80 -18.85
CA ARG A 144 17.91 0.58 -18.49
C ARG A 144 16.56 0.54 -17.75
N PRO A 145 16.49 0.94 -16.47
CA PRO A 145 15.23 0.95 -15.74
C PRO A 145 14.23 1.87 -16.44
N LEU A 146 12.96 1.49 -16.43
CA LEU A 146 11.91 2.32 -17.00
C LEU A 146 11.78 3.60 -16.16
N PRO A 147 11.79 4.79 -16.78
CA PRO A 147 11.80 6.06 -16.04
C PRO A 147 10.37 6.46 -15.65
N TYR A 148 9.69 5.65 -14.84
CA TYR A 148 8.29 5.88 -14.46
C TYR A 148 8.06 7.27 -13.87
N ASN A 149 9.03 7.77 -13.10
CA ASN A 149 8.96 9.10 -12.51
C ASN A 149 9.05 10.24 -13.54
N ASP A 150 9.59 10.00 -14.73
CA ASP A 150 9.67 11.00 -15.80
C ASP A 150 8.43 11.01 -16.69
N TRP A 151 7.57 9.99 -16.59
CA TRP A 151 6.37 9.91 -17.40
C TRP A 151 5.31 10.92 -16.97
N ASN A 152 4.62 11.47 -17.96
CA ASN A 152 3.46 12.32 -17.74
C ASN A 152 2.32 11.46 -17.14
N PRO A 153 1.58 11.94 -16.13
CA PRO A 153 0.47 11.21 -15.53
C PRO A 153 -0.56 10.66 -16.53
N ASP A 154 -0.81 11.36 -17.64
CA ASP A 154 -1.73 10.87 -18.68
C ASP A 154 -1.25 9.56 -19.33
N PHE A 155 0.03 9.51 -19.71
CA PHE A 155 0.69 8.33 -20.24
C PHE A 155 0.87 7.23 -19.20
N LEU A 156 1.23 7.58 -17.96
CA LEU A 156 1.40 6.59 -16.88
C LEU A 156 0.07 5.87 -16.58
N ALA A 157 -1.06 6.58 -16.55
CA ALA A 157 -2.37 5.96 -16.42
C ALA A 157 -2.67 5.00 -17.59
N ASP A 158 -2.36 5.38 -18.83
CA ASP A 158 -2.51 4.47 -19.98
C ASP A 158 -1.58 3.26 -19.87
N TYR A 159 -0.36 3.44 -19.40
CA TYR A 159 0.57 2.33 -19.19
C TYR A 159 0.03 1.33 -18.17
N ILE A 160 -0.47 1.81 -17.03
CA ILE A 160 -1.04 0.96 -15.98
C ILE A 160 -2.20 0.13 -16.51
N VAL A 161 -3.14 0.74 -17.24
CA VAL A 161 -4.29 0.03 -17.83
C VAL A 161 -3.84 -1.04 -18.85
N ASN A 162 -2.91 -0.68 -19.73
CA ASN A 162 -2.51 -1.56 -20.84
C ASN A 162 -1.56 -2.69 -20.42
N ASN A 163 -0.85 -2.55 -19.31
CA ASN A 163 0.09 -3.55 -18.83
C ASN A 163 -0.49 -4.29 -17.62
N HIS A 164 -0.73 -3.59 -16.52
CA HIS A 164 -1.12 -4.20 -15.25
C HIS A 164 -2.60 -4.59 -15.22
N HIS A 165 -3.53 -3.68 -15.52
CA HIS A 165 -4.96 -4.05 -15.50
C HIS A 165 -5.28 -5.15 -16.51
N SER A 166 -4.65 -5.08 -17.68
CA SER A 166 -4.76 -6.11 -18.72
C SER A 166 -4.21 -7.46 -18.27
N TYR A 167 -3.08 -7.47 -17.53
CA TYR A 167 -2.55 -8.67 -16.91
C TYR A 167 -3.49 -9.22 -15.83
N VAL A 168 -3.94 -8.38 -14.89
CA VAL A 168 -4.86 -8.76 -13.80
C VAL A 168 -6.14 -9.39 -14.35
N LYS A 169 -6.78 -8.75 -15.35
CA LYS A 169 -8.00 -9.25 -16.02
C LYS A 169 -7.80 -10.61 -16.70
N LYS A 170 -6.57 -10.93 -17.13
CA LYS A 170 -6.23 -12.22 -17.75
C LYS A 170 -5.87 -13.28 -16.70
N SER A 171 -5.09 -12.91 -15.69
CA SER A 171 -4.47 -13.84 -14.73
C SER A 171 -5.43 -14.26 -13.63
N LEU A 172 -6.28 -13.35 -13.13
CA LEU A 172 -7.21 -13.66 -12.03
C LEU A 172 -8.19 -14.80 -12.32
N PRO A 173 -8.84 -14.87 -13.51
CA PRO A 173 -9.72 -16.00 -13.83
C PRO A 173 -9.00 -17.35 -13.80
N GLU A 174 -7.75 -17.41 -14.28
CA GLU A 174 -6.94 -18.63 -14.23
C GLU A 174 -6.55 -18.99 -12.79
N LEU A 175 -6.12 -18.00 -11.98
CA LEU A 175 -5.83 -18.16 -10.55
C LEU A 175 -7.04 -18.68 -9.77
N MET A 176 -8.23 -18.15 -10.04
CA MET A 176 -9.49 -18.61 -9.46
C MET A 176 -9.78 -20.08 -9.82
N GLY A 177 -9.56 -20.46 -11.08
CA GLY A 177 -9.70 -21.83 -11.54
C GLY A 177 -8.74 -22.81 -10.85
N TYR A 178 -7.45 -22.46 -10.81
CA TYR A 178 -6.43 -23.29 -10.19
C TYR A 178 -6.58 -23.36 -8.67
N SER A 179 -6.82 -22.25 -7.98
CA SER A 179 -7.03 -22.24 -6.53
C SER A 179 -8.21 -23.12 -6.14
N THR A 180 -9.32 -23.06 -6.88
CA THR A 180 -10.49 -23.92 -6.64
C THR A 180 -10.18 -25.39 -6.86
N LYS A 181 -9.47 -25.72 -7.95
CA LYS A 181 -9.08 -27.10 -8.28
C LYS A 181 -8.11 -27.69 -7.27
N VAL A 182 -7.06 -26.95 -6.90
CA VAL A 182 -6.03 -27.45 -5.98
C VAL A 182 -6.63 -27.60 -4.58
N ALA A 183 -7.43 -26.63 -4.12
CA ALA A 183 -8.12 -26.71 -2.85
C ALA A 183 -9.14 -27.87 -2.78
N SER A 184 -9.82 -28.21 -3.88
CA SER A 184 -10.77 -29.34 -3.88
C SER A 184 -10.10 -30.72 -3.81
N VAL A 185 -8.90 -30.86 -4.39
CA VAL A 185 -8.14 -32.12 -4.38
C VAL A 185 -7.29 -32.26 -3.12
N HIS A 186 -6.58 -31.20 -2.73
CA HIS A 186 -5.59 -31.25 -1.66
C HIS A 186 -6.08 -30.67 -0.32
N GLY A 187 -7.19 -29.91 -0.30
CA GLY A 187 -7.66 -29.20 0.88
C GLY A 187 -8.02 -30.06 2.10
N GLY A 188 -8.18 -31.37 1.92
CA GLY A 188 -8.33 -32.31 3.05
C GLY A 188 -7.04 -32.55 3.82
N ASN A 189 -5.90 -32.59 3.13
CA ASN A 189 -4.57 -32.76 3.73
C ASN A 189 -3.84 -31.42 3.96
N HIS A 190 -4.22 -30.40 3.19
CA HIS A 190 -3.63 -29.06 3.14
C HIS A 190 -4.73 -28.01 3.34
N PRO A 191 -5.31 -27.89 4.56
CA PRO A 191 -6.48 -27.05 4.83
C PRO A 191 -6.25 -25.55 4.56
N GLU A 192 -5.00 -25.07 4.61
CA GLU A 192 -4.60 -23.72 4.24
C GLU A 192 -4.98 -23.37 2.80
N LEU A 193 -5.05 -24.36 1.89
CA LEU A 193 -5.48 -24.13 0.50
C LEU A 193 -6.95 -23.70 0.39
N LEU A 194 -7.79 -24.09 1.35
CA LEU A 194 -9.18 -23.63 1.39
C LEU A 194 -9.25 -22.14 1.74
N GLN A 195 -8.35 -21.67 2.61
CA GLN A 195 -8.23 -20.26 2.97
C GLN A 195 -7.63 -19.47 1.81
N ILE A 196 -6.53 -19.93 1.20
CA ILE A 196 -5.93 -19.31 0.01
C ILE A 196 -6.97 -19.14 -1.10
N ARG A 197 -7.79 -20.17 -1.38
CA ARG A 197 -8.87 -20.07 -2.37
C ARG A 197 -9.87 -18.96 -2.03
N ASN A 198 -10.24 -18.82 -0.75
CA ASN A 198 -11.18 -17.78 -0.34
C ASN A 198 -10.58 -16.38 -0.47
N LEU A 199 -9.29 -16.21 -0.13
CA LEU A 199 -8.55 -14.95 -0.30
C LEU A 199 -8.45 -14.58 -1.78
N VAL A 200 -8.06 -15.53 -2.65
CA VAL A 200 -8.02 -15.31 -4.12
C VAL A 200 -9.39 -14.89 -4.66
N LYS A 201 -10.48 -15.46 -4.12
CA LYS A 201 -11.84 -15.03 -4.48
C LYS A 201 -12.14 -13.61 -4.00
N GLY A 202 -11.75 -13.25 -2.78
CA GLY A 202 -11.91 -11.89 -2.25
C GLY A 202 -11.20 -10.87 -3.12
N ILE A 203 -9.92 -11.10 -3.40
CA ILE A 203 -9.09 -10.28 -4.28
C ILE A 203 -9.72 -10.13 -5.68
N ASN A 204 -10.23 -11.23 -6.25
CA ASN A 204 -10.91 -11.17 -7.55
C ASN A 204 -12.15 -10.26 -7.52
N ASP A 205 -13.00 -10.42 -6.50
CA ASP A 205 -14.25 -9.67 -6.40
C ASP A 205 -13.97 -8.16 -6.17
N GLU A 206 -12.90 -7.84 -5.45
CA GLU A 206 -12.47 -6.47 -5.16
C GLU A 206 -11.77 -5.80 -6.36
N LEU A 207 -10.73 -6.43 -6.92
CA LEU A 207 -9.90 -5.82 -7.97
C LEU A 207 -10.67 -5.53 -9.26
N ILE A 208 -11.66 -6.36 -9.62
CA ILE A 208 -12.47 -6.11 -10.83
C ILE A 208 -13.26 -4.81 -10.70
N SER A 209 -13.94 -4.60 -9.57
CA SER A 209 -14.69 -3.36 -9.33
C SER A 209 -13.76 -2.16 -9.09
N HIS A 210 -12.62 -2.40 -8.45
CA HIS A 210 -11.59 -1.40 -8.21
C HIS A 210 -11.10 -0.78 -9.54
N MET A 211 -10.57 -1.60 -10.44
CA MET A 211 -10.04 -1.15 -11.73
C MET A 211 -11.11 -0.46 -12.60
N GLU A 212 -12.38 -0.85 -12.50
CA GLU A 212 -13.46 -0.15 -13.21
C GLU A 212 -13.65 1.30 -12.72
N LYS A 213 -13.49 1.57 -11.41
CA LYS A 213 -13.55 2.93 -10.88
C LYS A 213 -12.37 3.76 -11.36
N GLU A 214 -11.18 3.16 -11.43
CA GLU A 214 -10.00 3.82 -11.95
C GLU A 214 -10.16 4.16 -13.43
N GLU A 215 -10.47 3.17 -14.26
CA GLU A 215 -10.56 3.31 -15.71
C GLU A 215 -11.70 4.24 -16.17
N ARG A 216 -12.82 4.27 -15.43
CA ARG A 216 -14.01 5.06 -15.82
C ARG A 216 -14.13 6.41 -15.12
N VAL A 217 -13.47 6.60 -13.98
CA VAL A 217 -13.64 7.82 -13.16
C VAL A 217 -12.30 8.47 -12.86
N LEU A 218 -11.42 7.80 -12.11
CA LEU A 218 -10.20 8.44 -11.59
C LEU A 218 -9.20 8.79 -12.68
N PHE A 219 -8.81 7.82 -13.53
CA PHE A 219 -7.81 8.06 -14.59
C PHE A 219 -8.30 9.06 -15.65
N PRO A 220 -9.56 9.02 -16.13
CA PRO A 220 -10.09 10.08 -16.97
C PRO A 220 -9.97 11.47 -16.32
N TYR A 221 -10.30 11.61 -15.04
CA TYR A 221 -10.17 12.89 -14.35
C TYR A 221 -8.70 13.33 -14.18
N ILE A 222 -7.78 12.41 -13.90
CA ILE A 222 -6.33 12.72 -13.89
C ILE A 222 -5.87 13.25 -15.25
N LYS A 223 -6.36 12.68 -16.36
CA LYS A 223 -6.06 13.18 -17.71
C LYS A 223 -6.65 14.57 -17.95
N GLU A 224 -7.83 14.87 -17.41
CA GLU A 224 -8.41 16.22 -17.44
C GLU A 224 -7.57 17.22 -16.64
N LEU A 225 -7.07 16.85 -15.46
CA LEU A 225 -6.15 17.68 -14.68
C LEU A 225 -4.87 18.00 -15.45
N VAL A 226 -4.25 17.00 -16.08
CA VAL A 226 -3.05 17.19 -16.93
C VAL A 226 -3.33 18.14 -18.09
N LYS A 227 -4.50 18.04 -18.72
CA LYS A 227 -4.90 18.93 -19.80
C LYS A 227 -5.13 20.36 -19.30
N ALA A 228 -5.78 20.50 -18.15
CA ALA A 228 -6.04 21.78 -17.49
C ALA A 228 -4.76 22.52 -17.10
N ASP A 229 -3.75 21.80 -16.60
CA ASP A 229 -2.40 22.32 -16.30
C ASP A 229 -1.71 22.89 -17.55
N LYS A 230 -1.74 22.13 -18.66
CA LYS A 230 -1.19 22.57 -19.96
C LYS A 230 -1.92 23.80 -20.52
N ASP A 231 -3.24 23.85 -20.40
CA ASP A 231 -4.10 24.89 -20.97
C ASP A 231 -4.30 26.10 -20.03
N THR A 232 -3.79 26.03 -18.79
CA THR A 232 -4.01 27.03 -17.71
C THR A 232 -5.51 27.32 -17.50
N LYS A 233 -6.31 26.25 -17.43
CA LYS A 233 -7.76 26.33 -17.22
C LYS A 233 -8.14 25.68 -15.91
N ILE A 234 -9.23 26.15 -15.32
CA ILE A 234 -9.82 25.49 -14.15
C ILE A 234 -10.50 24.20 -14.65
N PRO A 235 -10.18 23.03 -14.09
CA PRO A 235 -10.86 21.79 -14.44
C PRO A 235 -12.35 21.87 -14.10
N GLN A 236 -13.17 21.10 -14.81
CA GLN A 236 -14.60 21.08 -14.55
C GLN A 236 -14.85 20.52 -13.14
N ALA A 237 -15.81 21.13 -12.41
CA ALA A 237 -16.14 20.68 -11.06
C ALA A 237 -16.54 19.19 -11.07
N SER A 238 -15.79 18.39 -10.33
CA SER A 238 -16.09 16.97 -10.17
C SER A 238 -17.25 16.76 -9.18
N HIS A 239 -17.98 15.65 -9.33
CA HIS A 239 -19.04 15.28 -8.37
C HIS A 239 -18.49 14.84 -7.00
N PHE A 240 -17.18 14.59 -6.92
CA PHE A 240 -16.49 14.12 -5.72
C PHE A 240 -15.62 15.22 -5.07
N GLY A 241 -15.74 16.48 -5.50
CA GLY A 241 -14.93 17.58 -4.98
C GLY A 241 -13.51 17.57 -5.55
N THR A 242 -12.57 16.98 -4.83
CA THR A 242 -11.13 16.94 -5.17
C THR A 242 -10.68 15.54 -5.56
N VAL A 243 -9.61 15.42 -6.35
CA VAL A 243 -9.01 14.11 -6.73
C VAL A 243 -8.59 13.28 -5.51
N GLN A 244 -8.30 13.91 -4.38
CA GLN A 244 -7.95 13.24 -3.12
C GLN A 244 -9.03 12.24 -2.66
N ASN A 245 -10.31 12.53 -2.89
CA ASN A 245 -11.40 11.69 -2.38
C ASN A 245 -11.44 10.30 -3.06
N PRO A 246 -11.45 10.18 -4.39
CA PRO A 246 -11.31 8.87 -5.04
C PRO A 246 -9.94 8.23 -4.77
N ILE A 247 -8.84 8.99 -4.69
CA ILE A 247 -7.52 8.44 -4.34
C ILE A 247 -7.55 7.75 -2.97
N ASN A 248 -8.11 8.39 -1.94
CA ASN A 248 -8.22 7.80 -0.61
C ASN A 248 -8.98 6.46 -0.64
N MET A 249 -10.02 6.36 -1.47
CA MET A 249 -10.75 5.10 -1.66
C MET A 249 -9.86 4.03 -2.31
N MET A 250 -9.10 4.37 -3.35
CA MET A 250 -8.23 3.41 -4.02
C MET A 250 -7.11 2.94 -3.08
N GLU A 251 -6.48 3.84 -2.33
CA GLU A 251 -5.42 3.49 -1.36
C GLU A 251 -5.93 2.58 -0.23
N MET A 252 -7.18 2.75 0.22
CA MET A 252 -7.78 1.84 1.21
C MET A 252 -8.00 0.42 0.64
N GLU A 253 -8.41 0.31 -0.62
CA GLU A 253 -8.62 -0.98 -1.30
C GLU A 253 -7.29 -1.67 -1.63
N HIS A 254 -6.28 -0.89 -2.05
CA HIS A 254 -4.91 -1.38 -2.20
C HIS A 254 -4.38 -1.99 -0.92
N GLU A 255 -4.67 -1.37 0.23
CA GLU A 255 -4.25 -1.90 1.51
C GLU A 255 -4.90 -3.24 1.82
N GLN A 256 -6.22 -3.36 1.61
CA GLN A 256 -6.92 -4.61 1.88
C GLN A 256 -6.38 -5.74 1.01
N VAL A 257 -6.19 -5.49 -0.28
CA VAL A 257 -5.61 -6.47 -1.20
C VAL A 257 -4.17 -6.81 -0.82
N GLY A 258 -3.37 -5.84 -0.36
CA GLY A 258 -2.02 -6.05 0.15
C GLY A 258 -1.99 -6.99 1.36
N VAL A 259 -2.92 -6.80 2.31
CA VAL A 259 -3.09 -7.69 3.47
C VAL A 259 -3.47 -9.11 3.04
N ASP A 260 -4.41 -9.24 2.11
CA ASP A 260 -4.83 -10.56 1.62
C ASP A 260 -3.67 -11.31 0.93
N MET A 261 -2.82 -10.60 0.18
CA MET A 261 -1.62 -11.17 -0.44
C MET A 261 -0.55 -11.56 0.59
N GLU A 262 -0.32 -10.76 1.63
CA GLU A 262 0.59 -11.11 2.73
C GLU A 262 0.12 -12.38 3.46
N GLU A 263 -1.19 -12.54 3.67
CA GLU A 263 -1.78 -13.75 4.26
C GLU A 263 -1.63 -14.96 3.33
N ILE A 264 -1.88 -14.83 2.02
CA ILE A 264 -1.62 -15.90 1.05
C ILE A 264 -0.15 -16.34 1.10
N ARG A 265 0.78 -15.39 1.14
CA ARG A 265 2.22 -15.66 1.24
C ARG A 265 2.56 -16.38 2.55
N SER A 266 1.96 -15.98 3.68
CA SER A 266 2.13 -16.64 4.97
C SER A 266 1.63 -18.10 4.94
N LEU A 267 0.37 -18.31 4.51
CA LEU A 267 -0.26 -19.62 4.42
C LEU A 267 0.49 -20.57 3.48
N SER A 268 1.03 -20.05 2.37
CA SER A 268 1.81 -20.82 1.41
C SER A 268 3.26 -21.06 1.81
N SER A 269 3.67 -20.64 3.03
CA SER A 269 5.06 -20.69 3.47
C SER A 269 6.01 -20.07 2.44
N ASN A 270 5.67 -18.85 1.99
CA ASN A 270 6.35 -18.13 0.94
C ASN A 270 6.38 -18.90 -0.39
N TYR A 271 5.21 -19.38 -0.83
CA TYR A 271 5.03 -20.17 -2.05
C TYR A 271 5.89 -21.45 -2.12
N THR A 272 6.24 -22.03 -0.97
CA THR A 272 7.03 -23.28 -0.90
C THR A 272 6.12 -24.48 -1.11
N LEU A 273 6.51 -25.38 -2.03
CA LEU A 273 5.70 -26.56 -2.35
C LEU A 273 5.91 -27.70 -1.33
N PRO A 274 4.84 -28.36 -0.87
CA PRO A 274 4.96 -29.61 -0.11
C PRO A 274 5.39 -30.79 -0.98
N GLU A 275 5.86 -31.88 -0.36
CA GLU A 275 6.37 -33.06 -1.06
C GLU A 275 5.33 -33.76 -1.96
N ASP A 276 4.05 -33.67 -1.59
CA ASP A 276 2.92 -34.27 -2.32
C ASP A 276 2.25 -33.29 -3.31
N ALA A 277 2.88 -32.14 -3.59
CA ALA A 277 2.39 -31.17 -4.55
C ALA A 277 2.34 -31.75 -5.97
N CYS A 278 1.15 -31.72 -6.58
CA CYS A 278 1.00 -32.06 -7.99
C CYS A 278 1.33 -30.89 -8.92
N ALA A 279 1.41 -31.14 -10.23
CA ALA A 279 1.73 -30.10 -11.22
C ALA A 279 0.76 -28.89 -11.18
N SER A 280 -0.54 -29.10 -10.88
CA SER A 280 -1.49 -27.98 -10.73
C SER A 280 -1.25 -27.16 -9.46
N TYR A 281 -0.77 -27.80 -8.38
CA TYR A 281 -0.36 -27.11 -7.16
C TYR A 281 0.88 -26.25 -7.45
N SER A 282 1.92 -26.83 -8.06
CA SER A 282 3.12 -26.10 -8.47
C SER A 282 2.80 -24.90 -9.35
N LEU A 283 1.89 -25.06 -10.32
CA LEU A 283 1.47 -23.97 -11.18
C LEU A 283 0.71 -22.87 -10.43
N LEU A 284 -0.20 -23.22 -9.52
CA LEU A 284 -0.92 -22.24 -8.70
C LEU A 284 0.06 -21.35 -7.91
N PHE A 285 1.01 -21.95 -7.20
CA PHE A 285 1.95 -21.19 -6.37
C PHE A 285 2.85 -20.29 -7.21
N LYS A 286 3.32 -20.78 -8.37
CA LYS A 286 4.05 -19.95 -9.33
C LYS A 286 3.22 -18.77 -9.83
N MET A 287 1.95 -19.00 -10.18
CA MET A 287 1.06 -17.94 -10.65
C MET A 287 0.75 -16.92 -9.56
N LEU A 288 0.59 -17.35 -8.30
CA LEU A 288 0.38 -16.44 -7.16
C LEU A 288 1.60 -15.54 -6.95
N GLU A 289 2.81 -16.11 -7.00
CA GLU A 289 4.05 -15.34 -6.86
C GLU A 289 4.24 -14.33 -8.02
N GLU A 290 3.97 -14.74 -9.26
CA GLU A 290 4.01 -13.85 -10.42
C GLU A 290 2.96 -12.74 -10.32
N PHE A 291 1.74 -13.08 -9.89
CA PHE A 291 0.64 -12.14 -9.74
C PHE A 291 0.91 -11.10 -8.66
N GLU A 292 1.40 -11.53 -7.49
CA GLU A 292 1.82 -10.64 -6.40
C GLU A 292 2.89 -9.65 -6.88
N SER A 293 3.85 -10.13 -7.67
CA SER A 293 4.95 -9.31 -8.19
C SER A 293 4.43 -8.20 -9.10
N ASP A 294 3.55 -8.53 -10.04
CA ASP A 294 2.95 -7.54 -10.95
C ASP A 294 2.07 -6.56 -10.18
N LEU A 295 1.22 -7.08 -9.28
CA LEU A 295 0.29 -6.28 -8.50
C LEU A 295 1.00 -5.27 -7.58
N PHE A 296 2.12 -5.64 -6.96
CA PHE A 296 2.87 -4.71 -6.12
C PHE A 296 3.53 -3.60 -6.93
N ILE A 297 3.99 -3.90 -8.15
CA ILE A 297 4.50 -2.86 -9.07
C ILE A 297 3.35 -1.95 -9.51
N HIS A 298 2.21 -2.53 -9.89
CA HIS A 298 0.99 -1.80 -10.25
C HIS A 298 0.62 -0.78 -9.16
N ILE A 299 0.34 -1.25 -7.95
CA ILE A 299 -0.06 -0.40 -6.82
C ILE A 299 1.04 0.63 -6.49
N HIS A 300 2.31 0.25 -6.63
CA HIS A 300 3.41 1.18 -6.42
C HIS A 300 3.40 2.35 -7.40
N LEU A 301 3.18 2.09 -8.70
CA LEU A 301 3.08 3.13 -9.73
C LEU A 301 1.93 4.10 -9.43
N GLU A 302 0.84 3.60 -8.86
CA GLU A 302 -0.30 4.42 -8.47
C GLU A 302 -0.02 5.26 -7.22
N ASN A 303 0.22 4.60 -6.08
CA ASN A 303 0.34 5.23 -4.76
C ASN A 303 1.58 6.15 -4.64
N ASN A 304 2.65 5.83 -5.37
CA ASN A 304 3.93 6.52 -5.21
C ASN A 304 4.32 7.40 -6.39
N ILE A 305 3.60 7.33 -7.52
CA ILE A 305 3.90 8.17 -8.70
C ILE A 305 2.64 8.85 -9.23
N LEU A 306 1.63 8.11 -9.68
CA LEU A 306 0.47 8.68 -10.37
C LEU A 306 -0.37 9.57 -9.45
N PHE A 307 -0.77 9.06 -8.29
CA PHE A 307 -1.63 9.77 -7.34
C PHE A 307 -0.95 11.01 -6.75
N PRO A 308 0.32 10.96 -6.28
CA PRO A 308 1.01 12.16 -5.83
C PRO A 308 1.12 13.25 -6.91
N LYS A 309 1.41 12.87 -8.16
CA LYS A 309 1.46 13.83 -9.27
C LYS A 309 0.09 14.46 -9.56
N ALA A 310 -0.98 13.68 -9.53
CA ALA A 310 -2.34 14.19 -9.73
C ALA A 310 -2.73 15.21 -8.67
N LEU A 311 -2.43 14.93 -7.40
CA LEU A 311 -2.64 15.84 -6.28
C LEU A 311 -1.85 17.14 -6.43
N GLU A 312 -0.59 17.04 -6.85
CA GLU A 312 0.26 18.21 -7.09
C GLU A 312 -0.29 19.09 -8.22
N ILE A 313 -0.79 18.49 -9.30
CA ILE A 313 -1.42 19.21 -10.41
C ILE A 313 -2.69 19.92 -9.94
N GLU A 314 -3.61 19.22 -9.26
CA GLU A 314 -4.84 19.84 -8.77
C GLU A 314 -4.55 21.00 -7.79
N LYS A 315 -3.53 20.86 -6.94
CA LYS A 315 -3.08 21.92 -6.03
C LYS A 315 -2.52 23.15 -6.75
N LYS A 316 -1.90 22.99 -7.93
CA LYS A 316 -1.39 24.11 -8.74
C LYS A 316 -2.51 24.87 -9.46
N LEU A 317 -3.62 24.19 -9.75
CA LEU A 317 -4.77 24.73 -10.47
C LEU A 317 -5.77 25.49 -9.57
N ASN A 318 -5.70 25.25 -8.25
CA ASN A 318 -6.50 25.91 -7.21
C ASN A 318 -5.77 27.12 -6.61
#